data_AF-A0A2D5Z8K9-F1
#
_entry.id   AF-A0A2D5Z8K9-F1
#
_cell.length_a   1.000
_cell.length_b   1.000
_cell.length_c   1.000
_cell.angle_alpha   90.00
_cell.angle_beta   90.00
_cell.angle_gamma   90.00
#
_symmetry.space_group_name_H-M   'P 1'
#
loop_
_entity.id
_entity.type
_entity.pdbx_description
1 polymer ?
#
loop_
_entity_poly.entity_id
_entity_poly.type
_entity_poly.pdbx_seq_one_letter_code
_entity_poly.pdbx_strand_id
1 'polypeptide(L)'
;MKLKRKRWIALLIVLALMLLSFTWMRWRPAQRFESSLPRHQEFRVATWNVGYFSMTRDKNVRKTDLKPIVETIRALHADVVILQELGSLDHPETIAGELGEDWNAYAVETGHGRQVLAILSRSESRETGDCECGGRKVKTVSLKSRTGRSVFVAGVHSPHPARGPSDTVDNIRCVISRARDRTEEIRIIAGDMNYNFDPDREEDELYREIRSDFGDGTSSLGETYYAHTRIDHVFHYPESLEVVEEGSGLLDLSWRFANVPGFRDHRPIVVTYDLGQ
;
A
#
# COMPACT_ATOMS: atom_id res chain seq x y z
N MET A 1 -33.95 -4.16 50.81
CA MET A 1 -32.69 -3.58 50.30
C MET A 1 -31.76 -4.56 49.56
N LYS A 2 -31.64 -5.85 49.95
CA LYS A 2 -30.68 -6.80 49.34
C LYS A 2 -30.89 -7.11 47.84
N LEU A 3 -32.13 -7.12 47.34
CA LEU A 3 -32.42 -7.35 45.91
C LEU A 3 -31.94 -6.24 44.97
N LYS A 4 -31.93 -4.98 45.42
CA LYS A 4 -31.44 -3.86 44.61
C LYS A 4 -29.92 -3.95 44.41
N ARG A 5 -29.17 -4.38 45.43
CA ARG A 5 -27.71 -4.53 45.38
C ARG A 5 -27.24 -5.56 44.35
N LYS A 6 -27.94 -6.71 44.25
CA LYS A 6 -27.61 -7.76 43.26
C LYS A 6 -27.81 -7.27 41.81
N ARG A 7 -28.86 -6.48 41.55
CA ARG A 7 -29.14 -5.92 40.22
C ARG A 7 -28.09 -4.89 39.78
N TRP A 8 -27.64 -4.03 40.70
CA TRP A 8 -26.57 -3.07 40.42
C TRP A 8 -25.23 -3.74 40.11
N ILE A 9 -24.88 -4.81 40.84
CA ILE A 9 -23.67 -5.59 40.56
C ILE A 9 -23.75 -6.25 39.19
N ALA A 10 -24.89 -6.86 38.84
CA ALA A 10 -25.08 -7.46 37.52
C ALA A 10 -24.96 -6.42 36.39
N LEU A 11 -25.54 -5.23 36.56
CA LEU A 11 -25.45 -4.15 35.57
C LEU A 11 -24.00 -3.67 35.38
N LEU A 12 -23.24 -3.52 36.47
CA LEU A 12 -21.83 -3.14 36.40
C LEU A 12 -20.97 -4.21 35.69
N ILE A 13 -21.25 -5.49 35.93
CA ILE A 13 -20.57 -6.59 35.23
C ILE A 13 -20.88 -6.55 33.73
N VAL A 14 -22.15 -6.36 33.34
CA VAL A 14 -22.53 -6.26 31.92
C VAL A 14 -21.88 -5.05 31.26
N LEU A 15 -21.85 -3.89 31.94
CA LEU A 15 -21.19 -2.69 31.43
C LEU A 15 -19.67 -2.90 31.28
N ALA A 16 -19.02 -3.53 32.27
CA ALA A 16 -17.60 -3.86 32.20
C ALA A 16 -17.29 -4.86 31.08
N LEU A 17 -18.13 -5.88 30.88
CA LEU A 17 -18.00 -6.84 29.78
C LEU A 17 -18.23 -6.17 28.42
N MET A 18 -19.20 -5.26 28.28
CA MET A 18 -19.40 -4.49 27.06
C MET A 18 -18.21 -3.58 26.77
N LEU A 19 -17.67 -2.90 27.79
CA LEU A 19 -16.48 -2.06 27.64
C LEU A 19 -15.26 -2.90 27.26
N LEU A 20 -15.06 -4.05 27.90
CA LEU A 20 -13.98 -4.99 27.60
C LEU A 20 -14.13 -5.62 26.21
N SER A 21 -15.35 -5.91 25.78
CA SER A 21 -15.63 -6.43 24.43
C SER A 21 -15.44 -5.36 23.37
N PHE A 22 -15.85 -4.12 23.66
CA PHE A 22 -15.64 -2.97 22.80
C PHE A 22 -14.17 -2.60 22.70
N THR A 23 -13.43 -2.61 23.82
CA THR A 23 -11.97 -2.46 23.80
C THR A 23 -11.32 -3.63 23.11
N TRP A 24 -11.73 -4.88 23.33
CA TRP A 24 -11.19 -6.06 22.62
C TRP A 24 -11.48 -6.04 21.12
N MET A 25 -12.67 -5.62 20.68
CA MET A 25 -12.99 -5.44 19.26
C MET A 25 -12.18 -4.31 18.64
N ARG A 26 -11.93 -3.22 19.38
CA ARG A 26 -11.01 -2.14 18.95
C ARG A 26 -9.53 -2.51 19.05
N TRP A 27 -9.20 -3.42 19.96
CA TRP A 27 -7.86 -3.89 20.28
C TRP A 27 -7.64 -5.27 19.70
N ARG A 28 -8.37 -5.68 18.65
CA ARG A 28 -7.88 -6.74 17.77
C ARG A 28 -6.49 -6.27 17.39
N PRO A 29 -5.41 -6.93 17.87
CA PRO A 29 -4.07 -6.50 17.56
C PRO A 29 -4.03 -6.48 16.05
N ALA A 30 -3.84 -5.28 15.54
CA ALA A 30 -3.32 -5.03 14.22
C ALA A 30 -2.32 -6.16 13.93
N GLN A 31 -2.69 -7.13 13.10
CA GLN A 31 -1.76 -8.24 12.82
C GLN A 31 -0.53 -7.59 12.19
N ARG A 32 0.56 -7.63 12.93
CA ARG A 32 1.83 -7.12 12.47
C ARG A 32 2.27 -8.09 11.37
N PHE A 33 2.51 -7.56 10.19
CA PHE A 33 3.17 -8.34 9.15
C PHE A 33 4.60 -8.60 9.62
N GLU A 34 4.87 -9.83 10.05
CA GLU A 34 6.21 -10.28 10.42
C GLU A 34 6.82 -10.95 9.19
N SER A 35 7.64 -10.18 8.46
CA SER A 35 8.29 -10.69 7.26
C SER A 35 9.60 -11.38 7.61
N SER A 36 9.86 -12.55 7.05
CA SER A 36 11.21 -13.10 7.03
C SER A 36 12.13 -12.28 6.12
N LEU A 37 13.44 -12.36 6.32
CA LEU A 37 14.40 -11.80 5.38
C LEU A 37 14.26 -12.48 4.00
N PRO A 38 14.13 -11.74 2.89
CA PRO A 38 14.06 -12.35 1.57
C PRO A 38 15.32 -13.14 1.25
N ARG A 39 15.15 -14.30 0.59
CA ARG A 39 16.25 -15.06 -0.02
C ARG A 39 16.84 -14.26 -1.20
N HIS A 40 18.06 -14.60 -1.62
CA HIS A 40 18.74 -13.88 -2.70
C HIS A 40 17.98 -13.88 -4.03
N GLN A 41 17.25 -14.97 -4.31
CA GLN A 41 16.41 -15.14 -5.51
C GLN A 41 15.03 -14.50 -5.39
N GLU A 42 14.67 -13.98 -4.21
CA GLU A 42 13.37 -13.37 -4.00
C GLU A 42 13.42 -11.87 -4.29
N PHE A 43 12.30 -11.34 -4.78
CA PHE A 43 12.11 -9.92 -5.01
C PHE A 43 10.87 -9.45 -4.30
N ARG A 44 11.04 -8.50 -3.38
CA ARG A 44 9.97 -8.04 -2.50
C ARG A 44 9.54 -6.62 -2.84
N VAL A 45 8.25 -6.47 -3.11
CA VAL A 45 7.59 -5.20 -3.38
C VAL A 45 6.69 -4.85 -2.22
N ALA A 46 6.74 -3.59 -1.78
CA ALA A 46 5.77 -3.05 -0.85
C ALA A 46 5.04 -1.85 -1.46
N THR A 47 3.77 -1.67 -1.11
CA THR A 47 3.04 -0.44 -1.41
C THR A 47 2.32 0.07 -0.16
N TRP A 48 2.26 1.38 0.02
CA TRP A 48 1.60 1.98 1.16
C TRP A 48 1.15 3.43 0.91
N ASN A 49 -0.17 3.64 0.94
CA ASN A 49 -0.72 4.98 1.06
C ASN A 49 -0.49 5.48 2.50
N VAL A 50 0.47 6.39 2.66
CA VAL A 50 0.91 6.88 3.98
C VAL A 50 0.08 8.06 4.49
N GLY A 51 -0.91 8.48 3.70
CA GLY A 51 -1.81 9.59 3.97
C GLY A 51 -2.64 9.40 5.23
N TYR A 52 -3.24 10.51 5.65
CA TYR A 52 -4.09 10.56 6.82
C TYR A 52 -5.56 10.47 6.45
N PHE A 53 -6.30 9.69 7.23
CA PHE A 53 -7.71 9.95 7.37
C PHE A 53 -7.91 11.33 8.00
N SER A 54 -8.43 12.27 7.22
CA SER A 54 -8.76 13.62 7.69
C SER A 54 -10.12 14.04 7.16
N MET A 55 -10.96 14.58 8.07
CA MET A 55 -12.15 15.36 7.70
C MET A 55 -11.79 16.78 7.24
N THR A 56 -10.54 17.21 7.45
CA THR A 56 -9.99 18.49 6.96
C THR A 56 -9.20 18.28 5.67
N ARG A 57 -8.96 19.35 4.89
CA ARG A 57 -8.53 19.24 3.48
C ARG A 57 -7.14 18.66 3.23
N ASP A 58 -6.22 18.75 4.19
CA ASP A 58 -4.85 18.26 4.00
C ASP A 58 -4.67 16.88 4.63
N LYS A 59 -4.55 15.86 3.78
CA LYS A 59 -4.33 14.47 4.14
C LYS A 59 -2.86 14.06 4.04
N ASN A 60 -2.01 14.96 3.57
CA ASN A 60 -0.66 14.60 3.22
C ASN A 60 0.21 14.32 4.46
N VAL A 61 1.17 13.41 4.29
CA VAL A 61 2.20 13.15 5.30
C VAL A 61 2.98 14.41 5.61
N ARG A 62 3.31 14.61 6.91
CA ARG A 62 4.15 15.71 7.38
C ARG A 62 5.57 15.21 7.62
N LYS A 63 6.51 16.16 7.63
CA LYS A 63 7.93 15.88 7.89
C LYS A 63 8.18 15.16 9.23
N THR A 64 7.35 15.40 10.25
CA THR A 64 7.44 14.74 11.57
C THR A 64 7.22 13.23 11.51
N ASP A 65 6.61 12.74 10.42
CA ASP A 65 6.14 11.36 10.34
C ASP A 65 7.03 10.50 9.44
N LEU A 66 8.06 11.10 8.84
CA LEU A 66 9.02 10.42 7.97
C LEU A 66 9.80 9.34 8.72
N LYS A 67 10.26 9.64 9.95
CA LYS A 67 11.03 8.68 10.74
C LYS A 67 10.23 7.38 11.05
N PRO A 68 8.97 7.44 11.54
CA PRO A 68 8.14 6.24 11.65
C PRO A 68 7.90 5.50 10.32
N ILE A 69 7.82 6.22 9.19
CA ILE A 69 7.70 5.61 7.85
C ILE A 69 9.00 4.88 7.49
N VAL A 70 10.16 5.46 7.77
CA VAL A 70 11.47 4.83 7.56
C VAL A 70 11.59 3.56 8.40
N GLU A 71 11.27 3.62 9.70
CA GLU A 71 11.31 2.47 10.61
C GLU A 71 10.42 1.32 10.12
N THR A 72 9.23 1.68 9.64
CA THR A 72 8.32 0.77 8.96
C THR A 72 8.98 0.10 7.75
N ILE A 73 9.48 0.90 6.81
CA ILE A 73 10.03 0.39 5.55
C ILE A 73 11.22 -0.54 5.79
N ARG A 74 12.08 -0.20 6.77
CA ARG A 74 13.19 -1.10 7.17
C ARG A 74 12.69 -2.47 7.60
N ALA A 75 11.57 -2.53 8.33
CA ALA A 75 11.00 -3.79 8.83
C ALA A 75 10.36 -4.66 7.73
N LEU A 76 9.98 -4.08 6.59
CA LEU A 76 9.40 -4.83 5.47
C LEU A 76 10.47 -5.62 4.67
N HIS A 77 11.73 -5.22 4.78
CA HIS A 77 12.85 -5.77 4.01
C HIS A 77 12.60 -5.80 2.48
N ALA A 78 11.83 -4.83 1.97
CA ALA A 78 11.51 -4.73 0.55
C ALA A 78 12.71 -4.30 -0.31
N ASP A 79 12.68 -4.69 -1.58
CA ASP A 79 13.57 -4.20 -2.64
C ASP A 79 13.03 -2.92 -3.26
N VAL A 80 11.70 -2.84 -3.40
CA VAL A 80 10.99 -1.68 -3.94
C VAL A 80 9.82 -1.32 -3.04
N VAL A 81 9.64 -0.03 -2.77
CA VAL A 81 8.53 0.50 -1.98
C VAL A 81 7.83 1.61 -2.75
N ILE A 82 6.53 1.48 -2.95
CA ILE A 82 5.69 2.51 -3.54
C ILE A 82 4.95 3.24 -2.41
N LEU A 83 5.10 4.57 -2.35
CA LEU A 83 4.47 5.42 -1.35
C LEU A 83 3.52 6.42 -2.01
N GLN A 84 2.30 6.51 -1.51
CA GLN A 84 1.30 7.50 -1.93
C GLN A 84 1.02 8.54 -0.84
N GLU A 85 0.51 9.71 -1.22
CA GLU A 85 0.11 10.79 -0.31
C GLU A 85 1.25 11.40 0.54
N LEU A 86 2.47 11.42 -0.01
CA LEU A 86 3.54 12.24 0.55
C LEU A 86 3.23 13.73 0.33
N GLY A 87 3.59 14.56 1.31
CA GLY A 87 3.27 16.00 1.25
C GLY A 87 4.22 16.88 0.45
N SER A 88 5.35 16.36 0.02
CA SER A 88 6.36 17.14 -0.71
C SER A 88 7.35 16.23 -1.44
N LEU A 89 7.95 16.76 -2.51
CA LEU A 89 8.93 16.05 -3.35
C LEU A 89 10.28 15.80 -2.65
N ASP A 90 10.59 16.50 -1.55
CA ASP A 90 11.79 16.25 -0.74
C ASP A 90 11.61 15.10 0.27
N HIS A 91 10.36 14.69 0.56
CA HIS A 91 10.11 13.59 1.50
C HIS A 91 10.68 12.25 1.01
N PRO A 92 10.50 11.81 -0.26
CA PRO A 92 11.10 10.58 -0.77
C PRO A 92 12.62 10.52 -0.61
N GLU A 93 13.32 11.59 -0.95
CA GLU A 93 14.79 11.68 -0.81
C GLU A 93 15.22 11.61 0.66
N THR A 94 14.48 12.28 1.55
CA THR A 94 14.73 12.22 2.99
C THR A 94 14.55 10.78 3.51
N ILE A 95 13.48 10.10 3.08
CA ILE A 95 13.21 8.71 3.47
C ILE A 95 14.33 7.79 2.94
N ALA A 96 14.71 7.90 1.66
CA ALA A 96 15.78 7.10 1.07
C ALA A 96 17.12 7.31 1.77
N GLY A 97 17.52 8.57 2.02
CA GLY A 97 18.74 8.89 2.74
C GLY A 97 18.77 8.34 4.17
N GLU A 98 17.63 8.31 4.87
CA GLU A 98 17.56 7.63 6.17
C GLU A 98 17.62 6.10 6.05
N LEU A 99 17.05 5.50 5.00
CA LEU A 99 17.08 4.05 4.79
C LEU A 99 18.49 3.50 4.51
N GLY A 100 19.37 4.30 3.90
CA GLY A 100 20.78 4.00 3.67
C GLY A 100 21.26 4.39 2.26
N GLU A 101 22.58 4.35 2.02
CA GLU A 101 23.19 4.78 0.75
C GLU A 101 22.73 3.98 -0.48
N ASP A 102 22.25 2.75 -0.29
CA ASP A 102 21.77 1.89 -1.37
C ASP A 102 20.34 2.24 -1.84
N TRP A 103 19.63 3.15 -1.16
CA TRP A 103 18.26 3.50 -1.50
C TRP A 103 18.19 4.72 -2.41
N ASN A 104 17.44 4.56 -3.50
CA ASN A 104 17.15 5.59 -4.47
C ASN A 104 15.68 6.00 -4.37
N ALA A 105 15.37 7.27 -4.63
CA ALA A 105 14.01 7.79 -4.65
C ALA A 105 13.63 8.33 -6.02
N TYR A 106 12.39 8.05 -6.43
CA TYR A 106 11.83 8.50 -7.69
C TYR A 106 10.43 9.02 -7.42
N ALA A 107 10.18 10.31 -7.64
CA ALA A 107 8.94 10.95 -7.21
C ALA A 107 8.28 11.79 -8.28
N VAL A 108 6.97 11.94 -8.18
CA VAL A 108 6.16 12.83 -9.02
C VAL A 108 5.00 13.42 -8.22
N GLU A 109 4.70 14.69 -8.45
CA GLU A 109 3.44 15.27 -7.96
C GLU A 109 2.28 14.68 -8.77
N THR A 110 1.29 14.09 -8.09
CA THR A 110 0.15 13.42 -8.73
C THR A 110 -0.80 14.36 -9.48
N GLY A 111 -0.64 15.68 -9.32
CA GLY A 111 -1.54 16.70 -9.88
C GLY A 111 -2.75 17.04 -8.99
N HIS A 112 -2.83 16.47 -7.79
CA HIS A 112 -3.95 16.69 -6.88
C HIS A 112 -3.48 16.94 -5.45
N GLY A 113 -3.99 17.99 -4.80
CA GLY A 113 -3.75 18.23 -3.37
C GLY A 113 -2.27 18.34 -2.98
N ARG A 114 -1.37 18.61 -3.93
CA ARG A 114 0.11 18.51 -3.77
C ARG A 114 0.58 17.14 -3.27
N GLN A 115 -0.23 16.09 -3.47
CA GLN A 115 0.12 14.72 -3.14
C GLN A 115 1.25 14.26 -4.04
N VAL A 116 2.28 13.69 -3.44
CA VAL A 116 3.42 13.08 -4.12
C VAL A 116 3.28 11.56 -4.08
N LEU A 117 3.50 10.95 -5.23
CA LEU A 117 3.70 9.52 -5.41
C LEU A 117 5.20 9.28 -5.55
N ALA A 118 5.72 8.26 -4.86
CA ALA A 118 7.12 7.89 -4.94
C ALA A 118 7.34 6.39 -5.08
N ILE A 119 8.42 6.04 -5.76
CA ILE A 119 9.00 4.69 -5.78
C ILE A 119 10.38 4.80 -5.15
N LEU A 120 10.62 4.01 -4.10
CA LEU A 120 11.93 3.84 -3.47
C LEU A 120 12.49 2.48 -3.88
N SER A 121 13.77 2.41 -4.22
CA SER A 121 14.39 1.17 -4.72
C SER A 121 15.82 1.00 -4.19
N ARG A 122 16.19 -0.24 -3.84
CA ARG A 122 17.57 -0.63 -3.53
C ARG A 122 18.49 -0.73 -4.75
N SER A 123 17.90 -0.74 -5.95
CA SER A 123 18.62 -0.75 -7.22
C SER A 123 18.45 0.59 -7.93
N GLU A 124 19.54 1.12 -8.47
CA GLU A 124 19.49 2.30 -9.33
C GLU A 124 18.68 2.01 -10.61
N SER A 125 17.87 2.98 -11.01
CA SER A 125 17.04 2.92 -12.21
C SER A 125 17.88 3.02 -13.48
N ARG A 126 17.52 2.24 -14.49
CA ARG A 126 18.01 2.38 -15.86
C ARG A 126 17.23 3.42 -16.65
N GLU A 127 15.94 3.52 -16.34
CA GLU A 127 15.00 4.42 -16.98
C GLU A 127 13.98 4.85 -15.93
N THR A 128 13.57 6.11 -15.98
CA THR A 128 12.44 6.62 -15.19
C THR A 128 11.51 7.36 -16.14
N GLY A 129 10.21 7.29 -15.88
CA GLY A 129 9.21 7.98 -16.67
C GLY A 129 8.06 8.46 -15.81
N ASP A 130 7.48 9.58 -16.21
CA ASP A 130 6.24 10.10 -15.64
C ASP A 130 5.19 10.11 -16.75
N CYS A 131 3.99 9.64 -16.45
CA CYS A 131 2.86 9.72 -17.39
C CYS A 131 1.61 10.19 -16.67
N GLU A 132 0.66 10.73 -17.42
CA GLU A 132 -0.65 11.10 -16.91
C GLU A 132 -1.69 10.08 -17.37
N CYS A 133 -2.41 9.50 -16.40
CA CYS A 133 -3.45 8.50 -16.61
C CYS A 133 -4.68 8.93 -15.81
N GLY A 134 -5.87 9.02 -16.43
CA GLY A 134 -7.11 9.42 -15.74
C GLY A 134 -6.97 10.70 -14.88
N GLY A 135 -6.23 11.70 -15.38
CA GLY A 135 -6.00 12.98 -14.68
C GLY A 135 -5.06 12.91 -13.47
N ARG A 136 -4.29 11.81 -13.30
CA ARG A 136 -3.26 11.66 -12.27
C ARG A 136 -1.92 11.31 -12.87
N LYS A 137 -0.86 11.91 -12.35
CA LYS A 137 0.49 11.47 -12.70
C LYS A 137 0.84 10.15 -12.01
N VAL A 138 1.52 9.30 -12.77
CA VAL A 138 1.98 7.96 -12.42
C VAL A 138 3.50 7.98 -12.54
N LYS A 139 4.18 7.35 -11.58
CA LYS A 139 5.64 7.21 -11.61
C LYS A 139 5.99 5.82 -12.12
N THR A 140 6.95 5.75 -13.02
CA THR A 140 7.46 4.48 -13.55
C THR A 140 8.98 4.42 -13.46
N VAL A 141 9.50 3.24 -13.18
CA VAL A 141 10.94 2.98 -13.10
C VAL A 141 11.26 1.61 -13.69
N SER A 142 12.38 1.53 -14.41
CA SER A 142 12.95 0.28 -14.87
C SER A 142 14.23 0.00 -14.10
N LEU A 143 14.32 -1.17 -13.49
CA LEU A 143 15.39 -1.57 -12.57
C LEU A 143 15.87 -2.99 -12.85
N LYS A 144 16.93 -3.39 -12.14
CA LYS A 144 17.40 -4.77 -12.09
C LYS A 144 17.16 -5.35 -10.71
N SER A 145 16.64 -6.57 -10.66
CA SER A 145 16.60 -7.36 -9.43
C SER A 145 18.02 -7.73 -8.99
N ARG A 146 18.15 -8.28 -7.77
CA ARG A 146 19.42 -8.83 -7.27
C ARG A 146 19.93 -10.01 -8.10
N THR A 147 19.03 -10.75 -8.74
CA THR A 147 19.34 -11.83 -9.70
C THR A 147 19.68 -11.31 -11.09
N GLY A 148 19.60 -10.00 -11.32
CA GLY A 148 19.93 -9.35 -12.61
C GLY A 148 18.78 -9.30 -13.62
N ARG A 149 17.61 -9.83 -13.27
CA ARG A 149 16.40 -9.79 -14.12
C ARG A 149 15.88 -8.37 -14.27
N SER A 150 15.36 -8.08 -15.45
CA SER A 150 14.76 -6.77 -15.75
C SER A 150 13.37 -6.63 -15.11
N VAL A 151 13.16 -5.55 -14.37
CA VAL A 151 11.90 -5.28 -13.67
C VAL A 151 11.42 -3.88 -14.03
N PHE A 152 10.19 -3.77 -14.51
CA PHE A 152 9.46 -2.52 -14.61
C PHE A 152 8.54 -2.36 -13.40
N VAL A 153 8.49 -1.17 -12.80
CA VAL A 153 7.57 -0.86 -11.70
C VAL A 153 6.82 0.43 -12.03
N ALA A 154 5.49 0.36 -11.96
CA ALA A 154 4.60 1.50 -12.01
C ALA A 154 3.94 1.70 -10.64
N GLY A 155 4.17 2.86 -10.04
CA GLY A 155 3.45 3.31 -8.85
C GLY A 155 2.16 3.99 -9.25
N VAL A 156 1.04 3.63 -8.60
CA VAL A 156 -0.27 4.22 -8.89
C VAL A 156 -0.90 4.83 -7.64
N HIS A 157 -1.65 5.92 -7.85
CA HIS A 157 -2.60 6.47 -6.88
C HIS A 157 -3.81 6.99 -7.67
N SER A 158 -4.79 6.12 -7.88
CA SER A 158 -5.94 6.42 -8.74
C SER A 158 -6.89 7.41 -8.05
N PRO A 159 -7.66 8.21 -8.83
CA PRO A 159 -8.69 9.07 -8.26
C PRO A 159 -9.67 8.30 -7.37
N HIS A 160 -10.09 8.92 -6.26
CA HIS A 160 -11.17 8.38 -5.44
C HIS A 160 -12.49 8.31 -6.24
N PRO A 161 -13.22 7.16 -6.24
CA PRO A 161 -14.33 6.91 -7.16
C PRO A 161 -15.50 7.88 -7.00
N ALA A 162 -15.71 8.41 -5.79
CA ALA A 162 -16.71 9.46 -5.54
C ALA A 162 -16.51 10.75 -6.37
N ARG A 163 -15.35 10.92 -7.03
CA ARG A 163 -15.05 12.08 -7.89
C ARG A 163 -15.22 11.79 -9.38
N GLY A 164 -15.46 10.54 -9.74
CA GLY A 164 -15.57 10.09 -11.12
C GLY A 164 -15.14 8.62 -11.24
N PRO A 165 -16.08 7.66 -11.17
CA PRO A 165 -15.74 6.24 -11.31
C PRO A 165 -15.06 5.92 -12.64
N SER A 166 -15.41 6.64 -13.71
CA SER A 166 -14.76 6.53 -15.02
C SER A 166 -13.28 6.90 -14.94
N ASP A 167 -12.92 7.97 -14.24
CA ASP A 167 -11.54 8.45 -14.16
C ASP A 167 -10.66 7.48 -13.37
N THR A 168 -11.23 6.82 -12.35
CA THR A 168 -10.57 5.72 -11.62
C THR A 168 -10.28 4.55 -12.58
N VAL A 169 -11.28 4.09 -13.32
CA VAL A 169 -11.13 2.97 -14.27
C VAL A 169 -10.16 3.32 -15.41
N ASP A 170 -10.26 4.53 -15.98
CA ASP A 170 -9.39 5.01 -17.06
C ASP A 170 -7.95 5.17 -16.59
N ASN A 171 -7.74 5.62 -15.34
CA ASN A 171 -6.43 5.65 -14.74
C ASN A 171 -5.82 4.24 -14.67
N ILE A 172 -6.57 3.27 -14.14
CA ILE A 172 -6.09 1.88 -13.99
C ILE A 172 -5.79 1.27 -15.37
N ARG A 173 -6.73 1.36 -16.32
CA ARG A 173 -6.55 0.84 -17.70
C ARG A 173 -5.34 1.45 -18.39
N CYS A 174 -5.15 2.77 -18.25
CA CYS A 174 -3.99 3.46 -18.81
C CYS A 174 -2.68 2.91 -18.22
N VAL A 175 -2.58 2.73 -16.90
CA VAL A 175 -1.36 2.20 -16.27
C VAL A 175 -1.09 0.75 -16.68
N ILE A 176 -2.12 -0.08 -16.73
CA ILE A 176 -2.02 -1.48 -17.18
C ILE A 176 -1.55 -1.54 -18.63
N SER A 177 -2.16 -0.74 -19.52
CA SER A 177 -1.76 -0.62 -20.92
C SER A 177 -0.29 -0.20 -21.06
N ARG A 178 0.16 0.79 -20.28
CA ARG A 178 1.57 1.21 -20.27
C ARG A 178 2.50 0.08 -19.85
N ALA A 179 2.13 -0.72 -18.86
CA ALA A 179 2.93 -1.88 -18.44
C ALA A 179 2.90 -3.00 -19.49
N ARG A 180 1.82 -3.16 -20.28
CA ARG A 180 1.78 -4.11 -21.40
C ARG A 180 2.81 -3.77 -22.48
N ASP A 181 3.00 -2.49 -22.76
CA ASP A 181 3.94 -1.97 -23.78
C ASP A 181 5.42 -2.09 -23.38
N ARG A 182 5.69 -2.44 -22.11
CA ARG A 182 7.05 -2.61 -21.60
C ARG A 182 7.64 -3.96 -22.00
N THR A 183 8.97 -4.03 -22.07
CA THR A 183 9.71 -5.22 -22.54
C THR A 183 10.41 -5.97 -21.41
N GLU A 184 10.41 -5.41 -20.21
CA GLU A 184 10.97 -6.00 -19.01
C GLU A 184 10.31 -7.37 -18.70
N GLU A 185 11.14 -8.30 -18.24
CA GLU A 185 10.73 -9.67 -17.93
C GLU A 185 9.66 -9.72 -16.84
N ILE A 186 9.79 -8.83 -15.85
CA ILE A 186 8.88 -8.68 -14.73
C ILE A 186 8.31 -7.27 -14.78
N ARG A 187 6.99 -7.13 -14.58
CA ARG A 187 6.33 -5.83 -14.61
C ARG A 187 5.37 -5.76 -13.45
N ILE A 188 5.57 -4.81 -12.57
CA ILE A 188 4.80 -4.65 -11.34
C ILE A 188 4.03 -3.35 -11.41
N ILE A 189 2.75 -3.40 -11.06
CA ILE A 189 1.89 -2.23 -10.92
C ILE A 189 1.37 -2.26 -9.50
N ALA A 190 1.74 -1.27 -8.70
CA ALA A 190 1.47 -1.29 -7.28
C ALA A 190 0.97 0.06 -6.78
N GLY A 191 -0.06 0.03 -5.94
CA GLY A 191 -0.57 1.24 -5.32
C GLY A 191 -2.01 1.20 -4.88
N ASP A 192 -2.47 2.35 -4.40
CA ASP A 192 -3.87 2.61 -4.10
C ASP A 192 -4.60 2.88 -5.42
N MET A 193 -5.37 1.89 -5.86
CA MET A 193 -6.18 1.96 -7.08
C MET A 193 -7.56 2.55 -6.81
N ASN A 194 -7.93 2.83 -5.56
CA ASN A 194 -9.23 3.37 -5.19
C ASN A 194 -10.41 2.57 -5.80
N TYR A 195 -10.19 1.30 -6.12
CA TYR A 195 -11.12 0.41 -6.80
C TYR A 195 -11.14 -0.93 -6.06
N ASN A 196 -12.32 -1.37 -5.63
CA ASN A 196 -12.45 -2.57 -4.82
C ASN A 196 -12.48 -3.82 -5.71
N PHE A 197 -11.31 -4.40 -5.97
CA PHE A 197 -11.22 -5.66 -6.72
C PHE A 197 -11.56 -6.83 -5.81
N ASP A 198 -12.68 -7.48 -6.08
CA ASP A 198 -13.14 -8.66 -5.34
C ASP A 198 -12.88 -9.93 -6.17
N PRO A 199 -11.98 -10.83 -5.74
CA PRO A 199 -11.67 -12.05 -6.50
C PRO A 199 -12.85 -13.00 -6.61
N ASP A 200 -13.82 -12.92 -5.69
CA ASP A 200 -15.02 -13.77 -5.72
C ASP A 200 -16.14 -13.19 -6.62
N ARG A 201 -15.93 -11.99 -7.19
CA ARG A 201 -16.90 -11.31 -8.02
C ARG A 201 -16.61 -11.52 -9.51
N GLU A 202 -17.18 -12.59 -10.07
CA GLU A 202 -16.99 -12.97 -11.48
C GLU A 202 -17.41 -11.90 -12.52
N GLU A 203 -18.30 -10.97 -12.14
CA GLU A 203 -18.84 -9.95 -13.04
C GLU A 203 -17.93 -8.71 -13.21
N ASP A 204 -16.82 -8.59 -12.49
CA ASP A 204 -15.92 -7.44 -12.60
C ASP A 204 -15.14 -7.47 -13.93
N GLU A 205 -15.59 -6.65 -14.89
CA GLU A 205 -14.99 -6.56 -16.22
C GLU A 205 -13.55 -6.03 -16.17
N LEU A 206 -13.27 -5.02 -15.33
CA LEU A 206 -11.93 -4.44 -15.24
C LEU A 206 -10.96 -5.45 -14.62
N TYR A 207 -11.39 -6.16 -13.57
CA TYR A 207 -10.54 -7.17 -12.95
C TYR A 207 -10.22 -8.30 -13.93
N ARG A 208 -11.22 -8.81 -14.66
CA ARG A 208 -11.00 -9.82 -15.71
C ARG A 208 -10.09 -9.33 -16.83
N GLU A 209 -10.23 -8.07 -17.25
CA GLU A 209 -9.37 -7.44 -18.26
C GLU A 209 -7.90 -7.39 -17.80
N ILE A 210 -7.64 -7.11 -16.52
CA ILE A 210 -6.29 -7.10 -15.96
C ILE A 210 -5.75 -8.53 -15.85
N ARG A 211 -6.59 -9.43 -15.32
CA ARG A 211 -6.25 -10.84 -15.06
C ARG A 211 -6.02 -11.66 -16.32
N SER A 212 -6.28 -11.15 -17.51
CA SER A 212 -5.93 -11.83 -18.76
C SER A 212 -4.42 -11.97 -18.98
N ASP A 213 -3.65 -11.01 -18.44
CA ASP A 213 -2.20 -10.95 -18.67
C ASP A 213 -1.40 -10.80 -17.37
N PHE A 214 -2.01 -10.23 -16.33
CA PHE A 214 -1.37 -9.96 -15.04
C PHE A 214 -1.93 -10.84 -13.94
N GLY A 215 -1.05 -11.29 -13.06
CA GLY A 215 -1.42 -11.87 -11.77
C GLY A 215 -1.71 -10.78 -10.75
N ASP A 216 -2.42 -11.16 -9.68
CA ASP A 216 -2.76 -10.34 -8.53
C ASP A 216 -2.07 -10.95 -7.31
N GLY A 217 -0.93 -10.35 -6.96
CA GLY A 217 -0.11 -10.77 -5.84
C GLY A 217 -0.69 -10.39 -4.48
N THR A 218 -1.88 -9.78 -4.46
CA THR A 218 -2.64 -9.45 -3.24
C THR A 218 -4.00 -10.13 -3.22
N SER A 219 -4.22 -11.14 -4.06
CA SER A 219 -5.52 -11.80 -4.22
C SER A 219 -5.97 -12.60 -2.98
N SER A 220 -5.03 -13.10 -2.16
CA SER A 220 -5.40 -13.76 -0.89
C SER A 220 -5.49 -12.77 0.28
N LEU A 221 -5.06 -11.52 0.07
CA LEU A 221 -5.24 -10.47 1.07
C LEU A 221 -6.70 -10.05 1.13
N GLY A 222 -7.21 -9.91 2.35
CA GLY A 222 -8.51 -9.31 2.60
C GLY A 222 -8.47 -7.78 2.45
N GLU A 223 -9.19 -7.11 3.33
CA GLU A 223 -9.33 -5.65 3.32
C GLU A 223 -8.00 -4.93 3.61
N THR A 224 -7.68 -3.93 2.79
CA THR A 224 -6.43 -3.14 2.85
C THR A 224 -6.65 -1.70 3.35
N TYR A 225 -7.92 -1.29 3.40
CA TYR A 225 -8.39 0.03 3.83
C TYR A 225 -9.36 -0.05 5.03
N TYR A 226 -9.37 0.97 5.90
CA TYR A 226 -10.24 0.97 7.11
C TYR A 226 -11.73 0.86 6.82
N ALA A 227 -12.19 1.22 5.61
CA ALA A 227 -13.59 1.12 5.22
C ALA A 227 -13.96 -0.28 4.68
N HIS A 228 -13.17 -1.30 5.01
CA HIS A 228 -13.45 -2.70 4.67
C HIS A 228 -13.45 -2.97 3.16
N THR A 229 -12.49 -2.38 2.45
CA THR A 229 -12.30 -2.58 1.01
C THR A 229 -10.87 -2.98 0.70
N ARG A 230 -10.67 -3.73 -0.39
CA ARG A 230 -9.36 -4.09 -0.95
C ARG A 230 -9.11 -3.16 -2.14
N ILE A 231 -8.41 -2.06 -1.90
CA ILE A 231 -8.15 -1.00 -2.91
C ILE A 231 -6.67 -0.75 -3.17
N ASP A 232 -5.80 -1.20 -2.27
CA ASP A 232 -4.37 -1.26 -2.48
C ASP A 232 -4.00 -2.62 -3.09
N HIS A 233 -3.30 -2.63 -4.23
CA HIS A 233 -2.98 -3.84 -4.99
C HIS A 233 -1.53 -3.87 -5.48
N VAL A 234 -1.08 -5.08 -5.81
CA VAL A 234 0.18 -5.35 -6.52
C VAL A 234 -0.12 -6.34 -7.65
N PHE A 235 -0.33 -5.82 -8.87
CA PHE A 235 -0.43 -6.65 -10.07
C PHE A 235 0.96 -6.94 -10.65
N HIS A 236 1.12 -8.11 -11.25
CA HIS A 236 2.42 -8.55 -11.78
C HIS A 236 2.32 -9.27 -13.13
N TYR A 237 3.30 -9.06 -13.98
CA TYR A 237 3.55 -9.85 -15.18
C TYR A 237 4.88 -10.62 -15.02
N PRO A 238 4.98 -11.87 -15.49
CA PRO A 238 3.87 -12.66 -16.04
C PRO A 238 2.85 -13.04 -14.96
N GLU A 239 1.63 -13.41 -15.38
CA GLU A 239 0.60 -13.94 -14.47
C GLU A 239 1.11 -15.13 -13.65
N SER A 240 1.97 -15.95 -14.24
CA SER A 240 2.57 -17.13 -13.62
C SER A 240 3.73 -16.86 -12.67
N LEU A 241 4.07 -15.58 -12.40
CA LEU A 241 5.12 -15.25 -11.44
C LEU A 241 4.72 -15.73 -10.03
N GLU A 242 5.56 -16.56 -9.42
CA GLU A 242 5.25 -17.23 -8.16
C GLU A 242 5.31 -16.25 -6.98
N VAL A 243 4.18 -16.10 -6.29
CA VAL A 243 4.08 -15.38 -5.01
C VAL A 243 4.41 -16.35 -3.89
N VAL A 244 5.51 -16.11 -3.18
CA VAL A 244 5.97 -16.97 -2.06
C VAL A 244 5.56 -16.45 -0.68
N GLU A 245 5.30 -15.15 -0.59
CA GLU A 245 4.85 -14.51 0.64
C GLU A 245 4.05 -13.26 0.28
N GLU A 246 2.86 -13.12 0.85
CA GLU A 246 2.09 -11.89 0.79
C GLU A 246 1.54 -11.55 2.17
N GLY A 247 1.37 -10.26 2.44
CA GLY A 247 0.76 -9.82 3.68
C GLY A 247 0.37 -8.36 3.69
N SER A 248 -0.61 -8.06 4.52
CA SER A 248 -0.99 -6.70 4.87
C SER A 248 -0.80 -6.51 6.36
N GLY A 249 -0.06 -5.48 6.74
CA GLY A 249 0.24 -5.19 8.14
C GLY A 249 -0.47 -3.93 8.61
N LEU A 250 -1.04 -3.93 9.80
CA LEU A 250 -1.13 -2.67 10.55
C LEU A 250 0.19 -2.53 11.30
N LEU A 251 0.97 -1.50 10.99
CA LEU A 251 2.07 -1.12 11.86
C LEU A 251 1.46 -0.50 13.10
N ASP A 252 1.47 -1.26 14.17
CA ASP A 252 1.12 -0.78 15.49
C ASP A 252 2.10 0.33 15.86
N LEU A 253 1.75 1.58 15.55
CA LEU A 253 2.42 2.74 16.10
C LEU A 253 2.18 2.66 17.60
N SER A 254 3.19 2.17 18.30
CA SER A 254 3.10 1.58 19.64
C SER A 254 2.18 2.34 20.61
N TRP A 255 2.06 3.66 20.54
CA TRP A 255 1.23 4.47 21.44
C TRP A 255 0.47 5.56 20.67
N ARG A 256 -0.87 5.61 20.76
CA ARG A 256 -1.69 6.74 20.29
C ARG A 256 -2.24 7.57 21.44
N PHE A 257 -1.67 8.75 21.67
CA PHE A 257 -2.36 9.84 22.37
C PHE A 257 -3.06 10.73 21.33
N ALA A 258 -4.23 11.25 21.72
CA ALA A 258 -5.19 12.02 20.90
C ALA A 258 -4.67 13.34 20.26
N ASN A 259 -3.35 13.57 20.24
CA ASN A 259 -2.71 14.77 19.69
C ASN A 259 -1.87 14.50 18.42
N VAL A 260 -1.96 13.31 17.83
CA VAL A 260 -1.40 13.03 16.49
C VAL A 260 -2.52 13.16 15.46
N PRO A 261 -2.45 14.11 14.50
CA PRO A 261 -3.49 14.27 13.50
C PRO A 261 -3.55 13.06 12.57
N GLY A 262 -4.72 12.40 12.51
CA GLY A 262 -5.06 11.37 11.52
C GLY A 262 -4.56 9.97 11.86
N PHE A 263 -5.46 8.99 11.86
CA PHE A 263 -5.06 7.60 11.68
C PHE A 263 -4.69 7.40 10.20
N ARG A 264 -3.59 6.72 9.89
CA ARG A 264 -3.34 6.24 8.53
C ARG A 264 -4.40 5.20 8.19
N ASP A 265 -5.19 5.48 7.17
CA ASP A 265 -6.36 4.70 6.79
C ASP A 265 -6.03 3.43 6.00
N HIS A 266 -4.84 3.39 5.42
CA HIS A 266 -4.34 2.27 4.63
C HIS A 266 -3.24 1.49 5.35
N ARG A 267 -3.20 0.20 5.05
CA ARG A 267 -2.18 -0.73 5.54
C ARG A 267 -1.07 -0.88 4.49
N PRO A 268 0.22 -0.90 4.87
CA PRO A 268 1.24 -1.41 3.96
C PRO A 268 0.87 -2.81 3.50
N ILE A 269 1.10 -3.05 2.22
CA ILE A 269 1.05 -4.37 1.60
C ILE A 269 2.45 -4.75 1.19
N VAL A 270 2.80 -6.02 1.38
CA VAL A 270 4.03 -6.61 0.91
C VAL A 270 3.71 -7.86 0.11
N VAL A 271 4.38 -8.00 -1.03
CA VAL A 271 4.35 -9.19 -1.87
C VAL A 271 5.77 -9.57 -2.23
N THR A 272 6.11 -10.83 -2.05
CA THR A 272 7.43 -11.41 -2.35
C THR A 272 7.26 -12.44 -3.45
N TYR A 273 8.07 -12.29 -4.49
CA TYR A 273 8.10 -13.17 -5.64
C TYR A 273 9.36 -14.03 -5.61
N ASP A 274 9.27 -15.31 -5.97
CA ASP A 274 10.45 -16.08 -6.33
C ASP A 274 10.80 -15.77 -7.78
N LEU A 275 11.99 -15.21 -8.01
CA LEU A 275 12.45 -14.89 -9.35
C LEU A 275 13.16 -16.04 -10.05
N GLY A 276 13.47 -17.13 -9.33
CA GLY A 276 14.17 -18.29 -9.86
C GLY A 276 15.54 -17.95 -10.48
N GLN A 277 16.21 -18.99 -10.98
CA GLN A 277 17.34 -18.86 -11.92
C GLN A 277 16.83 -18.90 -13.35
#